data_AF-A0A0X1KLN4-F1
#
_entry.id   AF-A0A0X1KLN4-F1
#
_cell.length_a   1.000
_cell.length_b   1.000
_cell.length_c   1.000
_cell.angle_alpha   90.00
_cell.angle_beta   90.00
_cell.angle_gamma   90.00
#
_symmetry.space_group_name_H-M   'P 1'
#
loop_
_entity.id
_entity.type
_entity.pdbx_description
1 polymer ?
#
loop_
_entity_poly.entity_id
_entity_poly.type
_entity_poly.pdbx_seq_one_letter_code
_entity_poly.pdbx_strand_id
1 'polypeptide(L)'
;MSKGQEILVKAISLALKEVAPGLEAVLEAHLKATMNKGLEVAYENPREFKEAVSKLFGEYSARLLEMVIINKLEGRLGGNAEINSLEELVEEIKNIYGE
;
A
#
# COMPACT_ATOMS: atom_id res chain seq x y z
N MET A 1 7.43 12.46 -7.55
CA MET A 1 6.50 11.35 -7.34
C MET A 1 5.98 10.95 -8.70
N SER A 2 6.10 9.67 -9.06
CA SER A 2 5.64 9.16 -10.35
C SER A 2 4.12 8.94 -10.36
N LYS A 3 3.52 8.66 -11.53
CA LYS A 3 2.05 8.53 -11.63
C LYS A 3 1.58 7.23 -10.96
N GLY A 4 2.34 6.15 -11.12
CA GLY A 4 2.09 4.89 -10.43
C GLY A 4 2.15 5.04 -8.91
N GLN A 5 3.16 5.74 -8.41
CA GLN A 5 3.33 6.03 -6.99
C GLN A 5 2.15 6.84 -6.42
N GLU A 6 1.73 7.90 -7.10
CA GLU A 6 0.61 8.73 -6.65
C GLU A 6 -0.70 7.93 -6.56
N ILE A 7 -0.95 7.03 -7.52
CA ILE A 7 -2.15 6.20 -7.54
C ILE A 7 -2.16 5.17 -6.41
N LEU A 8 -1.03 4.51 -6.16
CA LEU A 8 -0.90 3.57 -5.06
C LEU A 8 -1.11 4.27 -3.71
N VAL A 9 -0.43 5.40 -3.48
CA VAL A 9 -0.56 6.17 -2.24
C VAL A 9 -2.00 6.62 -2.01
N LYS A 10 -2.68 7.12 -3.04
CA LYS A 10 -4.11 7.50 -2.95
C LYS A 10 -5.00 6.30 -2.65
N ALA A 11 -4.75 5.14 -3.26
CA ALA A 11 -5.55 3.94 -3.00
C ALA A 11 -5.37 3.44 -1.57
N ILE A 12 -4.14 3.46 -1.05
CA ILE A 12 -3.84 3.12 0.35
C ILE A 12 -4.55 4.10 1.30
N SER A 13 -4.44 5.41 1.06
CA SER A 13 -5.12 6.43 1.88
C SER A 13 -6.63 6.21 1.92
N LEU A 14 -7.26 5.93 0.78
CA LEU A 14 -8.69 5.62 0.71
C LEU A 14 -9.05 4.33 1.45
N ALA A 15 -8.26 3.26 1.28
CA ALA A 15 -8.47 1.99 1.97
C ALA A 15 -8.38 2.17 3.50
N LEU A 16 -7.39 2.91 3.99
CA LEU A 16 -7.21 3.17 5.42
C LEU A 16 -8.38 3.98 6.00
N LYS A 17 -8.82 5.03 5.30
CA LYS A 17 -9.96 5.86 5.69
C LYS A 17 -11.28 5.10 5.72
N GLU A 18 -11.48 4.16 4.80
CA GLU A 18 -12.66 3.28 4.79
C GLU A 18 -12.66 2.30 5.98
N VAL A 19 -11.48 1.81 6.40
CA VAL A 19 -11.36 0.92 7.57
C VAL A 19 -11.65 1.69 8.86
N ALA A 20 -10.99 2.82 9.08
CA ALA A 20 -11.28 3.72 10.19
C ALA A 20 -10.74 5.14 9.95
N PRO A 21 -11.48 6.20 10.34
CA PRO A 21 -11.08 7.60 10.08
C PRO A 21 -9.67 7.98 10.58
N GLY A 22 -9.17 7.34 11.63
CA GLY A 22 -7.86 7.63 12.23
C GLY A 22 -6.71 6.71 11.77
N LEU A 23 -6.99 5.67 10.98
CA LEU A 23 -6.00 4.64 10.69
C LEU A 23 -4.82 5.16 9.85
N GLU A 24 -5.11 6.04 8.89
CA GLU A 24 -4.08 6.72 8.10
C GLU A 24 -3.11 7.50 8.99
N ALA A 25 -3.63 8.34 9.88
CA ALA A 25 -2.80 9.14 10.78
C ALA A 25 -1.94 8.27 11.72
N VAL A 26 -2.48 7.16 12.21
CA VAL A 26 -1.73 6.20 13.04
C VAL A 26 -0.59 5.55 12.26
N LEU A 27 -0.86 5.11 11.03
CA LEU A 27 0.17 4.49 10.19
C LEU A 27 1.24 5.49 9.75
N GLU A 28 0.85 6.69 9.31
CA GLU A 28 1.79 7.75 8.94
C GLU A 28 2.69 8.15 10.10
N ALA A 29 2.14 8.30 11.31
CA ALA A 29 2.93 8.59 12.51
C ALA A 29 3.95 7.47 12.78
N HIS A 30 3.56 6.20 12.62
CA HIS A 30 4.47 5.07 12.79
C HIS A 30 5.59 5.05 11.75
N LEU A 31 5.27 5.20 10.46
CA LEU A 31 6.26 5.24 9.37
C LEU A 31 7.22 6.41 9.55
N LYS A 32 6.72 7.58 9.94
CA LYS A 32 7.54 8.76 10.20
C LYS A 32 8.48 8.54 11.37
N ALA A 33 8.00 7.97 12.47
CA ALA A 33 8.79 7.74 13.67
C ALA A 33 9.85 6.64 13.50
N THR A 34 9.56 5.60 12.72
CA THR A 34 10.46 4.43 12.61
C THR A 34 11.40 4.48 11.41
N MET A 35 11.00 5.18 10.35
CA MET A 35 11.71 5.14 9.06
C MET A 35 11.94 6.54 8.47
N ASN A 36 11.36 7.59 9.06
CA ASN A 36 11.33 8.95 8.51
C ASN A 36 10.70 9.04 7.09
N LYS A 37 9.79 8.10 6.77
CA LYS A 37 9.07 7.99 5.48
C LYS A 37 7.55 8.13 5.68
N GLY A 38 6.80 8.37 4.61
CA GLY A 38 5.34 8.29 4.55
C GLY A 38 4.84 7.05 3.80
N LEU A 39 3.57 7.10 3.36
CA LEU A 39 2.91 6.01 2.63
C LEU A 39 3.58 5.68 1.29
N GLU A 40 4.39 6.59 0.74
CA GLU A 40 5.18 6.38 -0.47
C GLU A 40 6.11 5.15 -0.41
N VAL A 41 6.50 4.72 0.80
CA VAL A 41 7.32 3.53 0.98
C VAL A 41 6.64 2.25 0.46
N ALA A 42 5.31 2.21 0.38
CA ALA A 42 4.58 1.09 -0.22
C ALA A 42 4.93 0.91 -1.72
N TYR A 43 5.24 1.99 -2.43
CA TYR A 43 5.66 1.94 -3.83
C TYR A 43 7.17 1.74 -3.98
N GLU A 44 7.95 2.44 -3.14
CA GLU A 44 9.41 2.43 -3.21
C GLU A 44 10.00 1.09 -2.75
N ASN A 45 9.43 0.52 -1.69
CA ASN A 45 9.85 -0.74 -1.09
C ASN A 45 8.66 -1.46 -0.41
N PRO A 46 7.81 -2.16 -1.19
CA PRO A 46 6.59 -2.81 -0.68
C PRO A 46 6.85 -3.80 0.47
N ARG A 47 7.99 -4.48 0.48
CA ARG A 47 8.40 -5.36 1.60
C ARG A 47 8.59 -4.58 2.90
N GLU A 48 9.31 -3.47 2.83
CA GLU A 48 9.60 -2.60 3.98
C GLU A 48 8.31 -1.98 4.54
N PHE A 49 7.37 -1.60 3.68
CA PHE A 49 6.03 -1.16 4.09
C PHE A 49 5.28 -2.27 4.83
N LYS A 50 5.23 -3.50 4.28
CA LYS A 50 4.57 -4.65 4.91
C LYS A 50 5.17 -4.98 6.27
N GLU A 51 6.49 -4.92 6.39
CA GLU A 51 7.19 -5.10 7.66
C GLU A 51 6.82 -4.02 8.69
N ALA A 52 6.73 -2.76 8.29
CA ALA A 52 6.32 -1.66 9.18
C ALA A 52 4.87 -1.83 9.65
N VAL A 53 3.94 -2.17 8.74
CA VAL A 53 2.55 -2.46 9.08
C VAL A 53 2.46 -3.67 10.02
N SER A 54 3.25 -4.72 9.79
CA SER A 54 3.30 -5.91 10.65
C SER A 54 3.84 -5.58 12.05
N LYS A 55 4.87 -4.73 12.16
CA LYS A 55 5.37 -4.26 13.45
C LYS A 55 4.34 -3.44 14.23
N LEU A 56 3.47 -2.71 13.54
CA LEU A 56 2.45 -1.86 14.16
C LEU A 56 1.19 -2.62 14.57
N PHE A 57 0.67 -3.47 13.69
CA PHE A 57 -0.65 -4.12 13.86
C PHE A 57 -0.59 -5.65 13.97
N GLY A 58 0.58 -6.25 13.84
CA GLY A 58 0.78 -7.70 13.76
C GLY A 58 0.65 -8.26 12.34
N GLU A 59 1.17 -9.46 12.13
CA GLU A 59 1.28 -10.13 10.83
C GLU A 59 -0.07 -10.37 10.16
N TYR A 60 -1.07 -10.84 10.91
CA TYR A 60 -2.41 -11.08 10.39
C TYR A 60 -3.09 -9.79 9.91
N SER A 61 -2.98 -8.71 10.70
CA SER A 61 -3.53 -7.41 10.33
C SER A 61 -2.83 -6.82 9.11
N ALA A 62 -1.51 -7.01 9.01
CA ALA A 62 -0.75 -6.60 7.84
C ALA A 62 -1.20 -7.34 6.57
N ARG A 63 -1.43 -8.65 6.68
CA ARG A 63 -1.94 -9.45 5.55
C ARG A 63 -3.35 -9.03 5.14
N LEU A 64 -4.23 -8.73 6.11
CA LEU A 64 -5.58 -8.22 5.81
C LEU A 64 -5.52 -6.85 5.12
N LEU A 65 -4.67 -5.93 5.59
CA LEU A 65 -4.51 -4.63 4.96
C LEU A 65 -3.96 -4.76 3.52
N GLU A 66 -2.98 -5.63 3.31
CA GLU A 66 -2.45 -5.94 1.98
C GLU A 66 -3.56 -6.42 1.04
N MET A 67 -4.39 -7.37 1.48
CA MET A 67 -5.53 -7.85 0.69
C MET A 67 -6.54 -6.75 0.38
N VAL A 68 -6.83 -5.84 1.33
CA VAL A 68 -7.72 -4.70 1.09
C VAL A 68 -7.15 -3.75 0.04
N ILE A 69 -5.85 -3.45 0.09
CA ILE A 69 -5.17 -2.59 -0.88
C ILE A 69 -5.21 -3.21 -2.29
N ILE A 70 -4.89 -4.50 -2.41
CA ILE A 70 -4.94 -5.25 -3.68
C ILE A 70 -6.34 -5.19 -4.27
N ASN A 71 -7.36 -5.60 -3.52
CA ASN A 71 -8.75 -5.59 -3.99
C ASN A 71 -9.23 -4.21 -4.47
N LYS A 72 -8.76 -3.13 -3.82
CA LYS A 72 -9.12 -1.76 -4.20
C LYS A 72 -8.48 -1.31 -5.51
N LEU A 73 -7.31 -1.85 -5.85
CA LEU A 73 -6.58 -1.48 -7.06
C LEU A 73 -6.86 -2.41 -8.23
N GLU A 74 -7.06 -3.71 -8.02
CA GLU A 74 -7.47 -4.64 -9.09
C GLU A 74 -8.71 -4.13 -9.83
N GLY A 75 -9.74 -3.70 -9.09
CA GLY A 75 -10.96 -3.13 -9.69
C GLY A 75 -10.75 -1.81 -10.47
N ARG A 76 -9.59 -1.16 -10.33
CA ARG A 76 -9.24 0.10 -11.01
C ARG A 76 -8.23 -0.08 -12.14
N LEU A 77 -7.34 -1.05 -12.03
CA LEU A 77 -6.25 -1.28 -12.99
C LEU A 77 -6.75 -2.07 -14.21
N GLY A 78 -7.89 -2.75 -14.13
CA GLY A 78 -8.52 -3.41 -15.29
C GLY A 78 -7.69 -4.54 -15.92
N GLY A 79 -6.62 -4.96 -15.26
CA GLY A 79 -5.76 -6.07 -15.66
C GLY A 79 -6.39 -7.41 -15.29
N ASN A 80 -6.12 -8.44 -16.09
CA ASN A 80 -6.50 -9.84 -15.83
C ASN A 80 -5.45 -10.60 -14.98
N ALA A 81 -4.48 -9.89 -14.38
CA ALA A 81 -3.46 -10.52 -13.56
C ALA A 81 -4.03 -10.84 -12.17
N GLU A 82 -3.80 -12.07 -11.71
CA GLU A 82 -4.10 -12.47 -10.33
C GLU A 82 -3.01 -11.92 -9.41
N ILE A 83 -3.30 -10.86 -8.65
CA ILE A 83 -2.31 -10.17 -7.81
C ILE A 83 -2.41 -10.70 -6.37
N ASN A 84 -1.35 -11.32 -5.87
CA ASN A 84 -1.33 -12.02 -4.58
C ASN A 84 -0.51 -11.31 -3.49
N SER A 85 0.24 -10.29 -3.87
CA SER A 85 1.12 -9.53 -2.99
C SER A 85 1.19 -8.06 -3.36
N LEU A 86 1.57 -7.21 -2.40
CA LEU A 86 1.83 -5.79 -2.64
C LEU A 86 3.01 -5.60 -3.60
N GLU A 87 3.99 -6.49 -3.57
CA GLU A 87 5.12 -6.52 -4.49
C GLU A 87 4.64 -6.69 -5.94
N GLU A 88 3.82 -7.71 -6.21
CA GLU A 88 3.21 -7.94 -7.53
C GLU A 88 2.35 -6.75 -7.97
N LEU A 89 1.59 -6.15 -7.05
CA LEU A 89 0.79 -4.96 -7.34
C LEU A 89 1.65 -3.78 -7.80
N VAL A 90 2.77 -3.54 -7.12
CA VAL A 90 3.70 -2.47 -7.48
C VAL A 90 4.34 -2.74 -8.84
N GLU A 91 4.72 -3.99 -9.12
CA GLU A 91 5.26 -4.39 -10.44
C GLU A 91 4.23 -4.15 -11.55
N GLU A 92 2.97 -4.53 -11.33
CA GLU A 92 1.90 -4.32 -12.32
C GLU A 92 1.62 -2.82 -12.55
N ILE A 93 1.61 -2.02 -11.49
CA ILE A 93 1.49 -0.56 -11.61
C ILE A 93 2.65 0.01 -12.44
N LYS A 94 3.89 -0.44 -12.20
CA LYS A 94 5.06 -0.02 -12.99
C LYS A 94 4.91 -0.38 -14.46
N ASN A 95 4.44 -1.60 -14.76
CA ASN A 95 4.19 -2.05 -16.13
C ASN A 95 3.16 -1.17 -16.84
N ILE A 96 2.06 -0.82 -16.16
CA ILE A 96 0.98 0.01 -16.71
C ILE A 96 1.45 1.44 -17.01
N TYR A 97 2.28 2.02 -16.13
CA TYR A 97 2.72 3.42 -16.26
C TYR A 97 4.07 3.59 -16.96
N GLY A 98 4.78 2.50 -17.28
CA GLY A 98 6.09 2.53 -17.92
C GLY A 98 7.20 3.08 -17.02
N GLU A 99 7.17 2.70 -15.73
CA GLU A 99 8.05 3.20 -14.66
C GLU A 99 9.05 2.16 -14.15
#